data_AF-A0A2G9UBY5-F1
#
_entry.id   AF-A0A2G9UBY5-F1
#
_cell.length_a   1.000
_cell.length_b   1.000
_cell.length_c   1.000
_cell.angle_alpha   90.00
_cell.angle_beta   90.00
_cell.angle_gamma   90.00
#
_symmetry.space_group_name_H-M   'P 1'
#
loop_
_entity.id
_entity.type
_entity.pdbx_description
1 polymer ?
#
loop_
_entity_poly.entity_id
_entity_poly.type
_entity_poly.pdbx_seq_one_letter_code
_entity_poly.pdbx_strand_id
1 'polypeptide(L)'
;MAFKMESSQLKIAEKLVILNDRAVGMLTRIYNIKKACADPKSKPAFLSDKHMENAVKHIARKFPVVDARMNTSTFHYVDTMKEDIIKSLGLYYYTFADLMDLKDNILQLLTTMDACQCQLDISLNYELTAGYLNLVVNLICLMILLSRVDDRKVVLGLFNAAYDLTHVQSEASFPRLGQMILDYEHPLKKLSEDLGPLNRLISSALSSLSPVYLRRNITANTWRNAQILSLTANPHQILYAAQTDT
;
A
#
# COMPACT_ATOMS: atom_id res chain seq x y z
N MET A 1 21.31 7.35 29.34
CA MET A 1 21.90 6.37 28.41
C MET A 1 20.80 5.89 27.50
N ALA A 2 20.86 6.18 26.20
CA ALA A 2 19.92 5.62 25.23
C ALA A 2 20.24 4.12 25.06
N PHE A 3 19.25 3.25 25.26
CA PHE A 3 19.37 1.83 24.98
C PHE A 3 19.75 1.68 23.49
N LYS A 4 20.99 1.29 23.21
CA LYS A 4 21.46 1.05 21.85
C LYS A 4 20.86 -0.28 21.43
N MET A 5 19.75 -0.24 20.70
CA MET A 5 19.06 -1.45 20.23
C MET A 5 20.04 -2.27 19.38
N GLU A 6 20.27 -3.51 19.78
CA GLU A 6 21.23 -4.40 19.12
C GLU A 6 20.68 -4.85 17.77
N SER A 7 21.48 -4.77 16.70
CA SER A 7 21.02 -5.08 15.33
C SER A 7 20.45 -6.50 15.18
N SER A 8 20.93 -7.43 16.00
CA SER A 8 20.48 -8.83 16.07
C SER A 8 19.04 -8.98 16.58
N GLN A 9 18.53 -8.00 17.33
CA GLN A 9 17.19 -8.02 17.94
C GLN A 9 16.14 -7.29 17.09
N LEU A 10 16.50 -6.80 15.91
CA LEU A 10 15.61 -6.00 15.05
C LEU A 10 14.54 -6.81 14.33
N LYS A 11 14.73 -8.13 14.24
CA LYS A 11 13.80 -9.10 13.62
C LYS A 11 13.41 -8.70 12.19
N ILE A 12 14.41 -8.32 11.39
CA ILE A 12 14.21 -7.78 10.03
C ILE A 12 13.53 -8.83 9.15
N ALA A 13 13.99 -10.08 9.21
CA ALA A 13 13.43 -11.17 8.40
C ALA A 13 11.94 -11.39 8.71
N GLU A 14 11.59 -11.48 10.00
CA GLU A 14 10.21 -11.70 10.42
C GLU A 14 9.31 -10.53 10.03
N LYS A 15 9.78 -9.29 10.21
CA LYS A 15 9.03 -8.11 9.80
C LYS A 15 8.84 -8.04 8.28
N LEU A 16 9.86 -8.38 7.49
CA LEU A 16 9.74 -8.43 6.03
C LEU A 16 8.69 -9.44 5.58
N VAL A 17 8.70 -10.64 6.16
CA VAL A 17 7.71 -11.69 5.82
C VAL A 17 6.30 -11.23 6.16
N ILE A 18 6.08 -10.76 7.40
CA ILE A 18 4.76 -10.34 7.87
C ILE A 18 4.23 -9.14 7.08
N LEU A 19 5.07 -8.12 6.84
CA LEU A 19 4.62 -6.91 6.14
C LEU A 19 4.37 -7.15 4.66
N ASN A 20 5.14 -8.03 4.00
CA ASN A 20 4.86 -8.38 2.60
C ASN A 20 3.52 -9.10 2.46
N ASP A 21 3.24 -10.10 3.31
CA ASP A 21 1.96 -10.80 3.31
C ASP A 21 0.80 -9.85 3.58
N ARG A 22 0.93 -9.01 4.61
CA ARG A 22 -0.07 -7.99 4.95
C ARG A 22 -0.30 -6.99 3.81
N ALA A 23 0.75 -6.62 3.08
CA ALA A 23 0.63 -5.69 1.95
C ALA A 23 -0.15 -6.30 0.77
N VAL A 24 0.03 -7.59 0.47
CA VAL A 24 -0.76 -8.29 -0.54
C VAL A 24 -2.23 -8.38 -0.12
N GLY A 25 -2.49 -8.71 1.15
CA GLY A 25 -3.85 -8.69 1.70
C GLY A 25 -4.49 -7.30 1.59
N MET A 26 -3.75 -6.24 1.90
CA MET A 26 -4.23 -4.87 1.79
C MET A 26 -4.48 -4.45 0.34
N LEU A 27 -3.61 -4.81 -0.60
CA LEU A 27 -3.83 -4.58 -2.04
C LEU A 27 -5.16 -5.17 -2.50
N THR A 28 -5.45 -6.40 -2.06
CA THR A 28 -6.70 -7.09 -2.37
C THR A 28 -7.92 -6.35 -1.81
N ARG A 29 -7.86 -5.89 -0.56
CA ARG A 29 -8.94 -5.15 0.08
C ARG A 29 -9.20 -3.82 -0.61
N ILE A 30 -8.16 -3.02 -0.87
CA ILE A 30 -8.28 -1.74 -1.57
C ILE A 30 -8.76 -1.95 -3.02
N TYR A 31 -8.31 -3.01 -3.69
CA TYR A 31 -8.80 -3.38 -5.02
C TYR A 31 -10.31 -3.61 -5.03
N ASN A 32 -10.81 -4.38 -4.06
CA ASN A 32 -12.25 -4.65 -3.94
C ASN A 32 -13.04 -3.38 -3.64
N ILE A 33 -12.55 -2.50 -2.76
CA ILE A 33 -13.18 -1.19 -2.50
C ILE A 33 -13.22 -0.36 -3.78
N LYS A 34 -12.10 -0.28 -4.52
CA LYS A 34 -12.04 0.45 -5.79
C LYS A 34 -13.07 -0.08 -6.79
N LYS A 35 -13.20 -1.41 -6.92
CA LYS A 35 -14.17 -2.04 -7.81
C LYS A 35 -15.61 -1.76 -7.37
N ALA A 36 -15.89 -1.90 -6.07
CA ALA A 36 -17.21 -1.68 -5.51
C ALA A 36 -17.68 -0.23 -5.67
N CYS A 37 -16.79 0.75 -5.46
CA CYS A 37 -17.11 2.17 -5.64
C CYS A 37 -17.24 2.59 -7.11
N ALA A 38 -16.64 1.84 -8.04
CA ALA A 38 -16.70 2.13 -9.47
C ALA A 38 -17.94 1.52 -10.16
N ASP A 39 -18.53 0.45 -9.61
CA ASP A 39 -19.76 -0.15 -10.13
C ASP A 39 -21.01 0.52 -9.50
N PRO A 40 -21.89 1.15 -10.31
CA PRO A 40 -23.12 1.78 -9.82
C PRO A 40 -24.04 0.86 -9.02
N LYS A 41 -23.96 -0.47 -9.22
CA LYS A 41 -24.80 -1.44 -8.50
C LYS A 41 -24.29 -1.75 -7.10
N SER A 42 -22.98 -1.68 -6.87
CA SER A 42 -22.35 -1.98 -5.57
C SER A 42 -21.90 -0.75 -4.81
N LYS A 43 -21.86 0.42 -5.45
CA LYS A 43 -21.49 1.68 -4.82
C LYS A 43 -22.43 1.96 -3.63
N PRO A 44 -21.90 2.35 -2.45
CA PRO A 44 -22.75 2.71 -1.32
C PRO A 44 -23.78 3.76 -1.71
N ALA A 45 -25.06 3.48 -1.47
CA ALA A 45 -26.18 4.30 -1.95
C ALA A 45 -26.09 5.77 -1.50
N PHE A 46 -25.51 6.03 -0.32
CA PHE A 46 -25.27 7.38 0.22
C PHE A 46 -24.45 8.28 -0.71
N LEU A 47 -23.57 7.71 -1.54
CA LEU A 47 -22.74 8.46 -2.48
C LEU A 47 -23.49 8.90 -3.74
N SER A 48 -24.69 8.36 -3.97
CA SER A 48 -25.53 8.65 -5.13
C SER A 48 -26.90 9.21 -4.74
N ASP A 49 -27.19 9.34 -3.44
CA ASP A 49 -28.44 9.91 -2.95
C ASP A 49 -28.49 11.43 -3.16
N LYS A 50 -29.54 11.90 -3.82
CA LYS A 50 -29.79 13.32 -4.10
C LYS A 50 -29.95 14.13 -2.81
N HIS A 51 -30.46 13.55 -1.72
CA HIS A 51 -30.59 14.23 -0.43
C HIS A 51 -29.23 14.45 0.25
N MET A 52 -28.22 13.63 -0.08
CA MET A 52 -26.84 13.72 0.44
C MET A 52 -25.94 14.65 -0.39
N GLU A 53 -26.41 15.11 -1.55
CA GLU A 53 -25.57 15.81 -2.53
C GLU A 53 -24.85 17.03 -1.94
N ASN A 54 -25.53 17.80 -1.09
CA ASN A 54 -24.95 18.97 -0.42
C ASN A 54 -23.82 18.57 0.57
N ALA A 55 -24.04 17.54 1.37
CA ALA A 55 -23.04 17.03 2.31
C ALA A 55 -21.83 16.45 1.57
N VAL A 56 -22.07 15.67 0.50
CA VAL A 56 -21.03 15.10 -0.37
C VAL A 56 -20.17 16.20 -1.00
N LYS A 57 -20.78 17.23 -1.59
CA LYS A 57 -20.05 18.36 -2.17
C LYS A 57 -19.28 19.15 -1.12
N HIS A 58 -19.87 19.35 0.07
CA HIS A 58 -19.20 20.04 1.17
C HIS A 58 -17.94 19.29 1.61
N ILE A 59 -18.07 17.98 1.85
CA ILE A 59 -16.93 17.12 2.21
C ILE A 59 -15.89 17.15 1.11
N ALA A 60 -16.24 16.87 -0.14
CA ALA A 60 -15.28 16.82 -1.25
C ALA A 60 -14.46 18.10 -1.39
N ARG A 61 -15.08 19.26 -1.14
CA ARG A 61 -14.41 20.58 -1.24
C ARG A 61 -13.56 20.92 -0.02
N LYS A 62 -14.00 20.57 1.18
CA LYS A 62 -13.35 20.97 2.44
C LYS A 62 -12.46 19.90 3.07
N PHE A 63 -12.43 18.69 2.50
CA PHE A 63 -11.66 17.57 3.02
C PHE A 63 -10.20 17.96 3.31
N PRO A 64 -9.64 17.60 4.48
CA PRO A 64 -10.19 16.73 5.53
C PRO A 64 -11.02 17.46 6.61
N VAL A 65 -11.31 18.74 6.46
CA VAL A 65 -12.09 19.50 7.45
C VAL A 65 -13.58 19.18 7.30
N VAL A 66 -14.14 18.45 8.26
CA VAL A 66 -15.54 18.01 8.27
C VAL A 66 -16.20 18.38 9.60
N ASP A 67 -16.79 19.58 9.64
CA ASP A 67 -17.44 20.11 10.84
C ASP A 67 -18.97 19.89 10.79
N ALA A 68 -19.40 18.64 10.95
CA ALA A 68 -20.80 18.26 10.79
C ALA A 68 -21.73 18.99 11.77
N ARG A 69 -21.31 19.13 13.03
CA ARG A 69 -22.08 19.85 14.08
C ARG A 69 -22.24 21.34 13.82
N MET A 70 -21.30 21.98 13.14
CA MET A 70 -21.40 23.42 12.83
C MET A 70 -22.22 23.70 11.57
N ASN A 71 -22.49 22.67 10.75
CA ASN A 71 -23.18 22.78 9.47
C ASN A 71 -24.45 21.91 9.45
N THR A 72 -25.28 22.00 10.51
CA THR A 72 -26.45 21.13 10.73
C THR A 72 -27.43 21.09 9.54
N SER A 73 -27.64 22.21 8.84
CA SER A 73 -28.48 22.25 7.64
C SER A 73 -27.91 21.45 6.45
N THR A 74 -26.58 21.39 6.33
CA THR A 74 -25.89 20.65 5.26
C THR A 74 -25.85 19.15 5.57
N PHE A 75 -25.69 18.80 6.85
CA PHE A 75 -25.57 17.43 7.32
C PHE A 75 -26.87 16.87 7.93
N HIS A 76 -28.01 17.55 7.76
CA HIS A 76 -29.28 17.11 8.36
C HIS A 76 -29.60 15.65 8.00
N TYR A 77 -29.54 15.29 6.72
CA TYR A 77 -29.86 13.92 6.33
C TYR A 77 -28.78 12.91 6.79
N VAL A 78 -27.52 13.35 6.94
CA VAL A 78 -26.46 12.51 7.52
C VAL A 78 -26.78 12.20 8.99
N ASP A 79 -27.28 13.18 9.76
CA ASP A 79 -27.70 12.97 11.15
C ASP A 79 -28.88 11.99 11.24
N THR A 80 -29.83 12.05 10.32
CA THR A 80 -30.98 11.12 10.30
C THR A 80 -30.60 9.67 9.99
N MET A 81 -29.49 9.44 9.28
CA MET A 81 -29.05 8.11 8.84
C MET A 81 -27.67 7.72 9.40
N LYS A 82 -27.21 8.39 10.46
CA LYS A 82 -25.82 8.26 10.94
C LYS A 82 -25.42 6.84 11.32
N GLU A 83 -26.32 6.08 11.94
CA GLU A 83 -26.07 4.69 12.32
C GLU A 83 -25.86 3.78 11.10
N ASP A 84 -26.68 3.94 10.06
CA ASP A 84 -26.58 3.18 8.80
C ASP A 84 -25.31 3.55 8.03
N ILE A 85 -24.94 4.83 8.03
CA ILE A 85 -23.70 5.32 7.41
C ILE A 85 -22.47 4.71 8.10
N ILE A 86 -22.42 4.75 9.44
CA ILE A 86 -21.33 4.14 10.22
C ILE A 86 -21.24 2.64 9.91
N LYS A 87 -22.37 1.93 9.93
CA LYS A 87 -22.41 0.49 9.66
C LYS A 87 -21.95 0.15 8.23
N SER A 88 -22.40 0.90 7.24
CA SER A 88 -22.10 0.62 5.83
C SER A 88 -20.71 1.05 5.41
N LEU A 89 -20.21 2.19 5.89
CA LEU A 89 -18.91 2.74 5.47
C LEU A 89 -17.77 2.34 6.42
N GLY A 90 -18.06 1.79 7.60
CA GLY A 90 -17.06 1.40 8.58
C GLY A 90 -16.00 0.44 8.03
N LEU A 91 -16.41 -0.56 7.24
CA LEU A 91 -15.44 -1.48 6.61
C LEU A 91 -14.45 -0.73 5.70
N TYR A 92 -14.92 0.25 4.93
CA TYR A 92 -14.08 1.00 4.02
C TYR A 92 -13.16 1.93 4.80
N TYR A 93 -13.72 2.64 5.77
CA TYR A 93 -12.98 3.54 6.66
C TYR A 93 -11.81 2.84 7.36
N TYR A 94 -12.10 1.75 8.09
CA TYR A 94 -11.07 1.03 8.83
C TYR A 94 -10.05 0.34 7.91
N THR A 95 -10.43 -0.03 6.68
CA THR A 95 -9.45 -0.52 5.69
C THR A 95 -8.45 0.57 5.29
N PHE A 96 -8.90 1.82 5.14
CA PHE A 96 -7.99 2.94 4.87
C PHE A 96 -7.14 3.31 6.09
N ALA A 97 -7.68 3.20 7.31
CA ALA A 97 -6.92 3.36 8.54
C ALA A 97 -5.83 2.27 8.67
N ASP A 98 -6.17 1.00 8.41
CA ASP A 98 -5.21 -0.11 8.39
C ASP A 98 -4.10 0.09 7.35
N LEU A 99 -4.43 0.67 6.19
CA LEU A 99 -3.45 1.03 5.16
C LEU A 99 -2.48 2.11 5.66
N MET A 100 -2.97 3.11 6.39
CA MET A 100 -2.13 4.15 6.99
C MET A 100 -1.13 3.54 7.97
N ASP A 101 -1.60 2.68 8.88
CA ASP A 101 -0.71 2.02 9.85
C ASP A 101 0.28 1.08 9.16
N LEU A 102 -0.16 0.35 8.12
CA LEU A 102 0.73 -0.49 7.32
C LEU A 102 1.83 0.33 6.65
N LYS A 103 1.50 1.47 6.05
CA LYS A 103 2.44 2.39 5.41
C LYS A 103 3.53 2.83 6.40
N ASP A 104 3.13 3.21 7.61
CA ASP A 104 4.06 3.65 8.66
C ASP A 104 5.02 2.53 9.07
N ASN A 105 4.49 1.32 9.28
CA ASN A 105 5.31 0.15 9.62
C ASN A 105 6.30 -0.21 8.50
N ILE A 106 5.88 -0.12 7.24
CA ILE A 106 6.76 -0.37 6.09
C ILE A 106 7.88 0.67 6.07
N LEU A 107 7.56 1.97 6.08
CA LEU A 107 8.56 3.03 6.02
C LEU A 107 9.53 2.96 7.21
N GLN A 108 9.04 2.63 8.41
CA GLN A 108 9.88 2.41 9.58
C GLN A 108 10.86 1.24 9.37
N LEU A 109 10.40 0.11 8.83
CA LEU A 109 11.27 -1.03 8.55
C LEU A 109 12.33 -0.68 7.50
N LEU A 110 11.94 -0.06 6.38
CA LEU A 110 12.87 0.33 5.33
C LEU A 110 13.94 1.30 5.85
N THR A 111 13.53 2.27 6.68
CA THR A 111 14.45 3.20 7.34
C THR A 111 15.39 2.49 8.31
N THR A 112 14.89 1.49 9.04
CA THR A 112 15.71 0.68 9.94
C THR A 112 16.76 -0.12 9.16
N MET A 113 16.36 -0.73 8.04
CA MET A 113 17.30 -1.47 7.18
C MET A 113 18.39 -0.57 6.58
N ASP A 114 18.02 0.66 6.16
CA ASP A 114 19.01 1.62 5.67
C ASP A 114 19.97 2.08 6.79
N ALA A 115 19.43 2.40 7.98
CA ALA A 115 20.22 2.79 9.14
C ALA A 115 21.17 1.68 9.63
N CYS A 116 20.79 0.42 9.48
CA CYS A 116 21.64 -0.74 9.74
C CYS A 116 22.66 -1.02 8.63
N GLN A 117 22.65 -0.23 7.55
CA GLN A 117 23.53 -0.38 6.40
C GLN A 117 23.49 -1.80 5.82
N CYS A 118 22.29 -2.40 5.77
CA CYS A 118 22.09 -3.72 5.19
C CYS A 118 22.73 -3.80 3.79
N GLN A 119 23.41 -4.90 3.50
CA GLN A 119 23.93 -5.20 2.17
C GLN A 119 22.88 -6.07 1.47
N LEU A 120 22.40 -5.62 0.31
CA LEU A 120 21.37 -6.32 -0.46
C LEU A 120 21.96 -6.73 -1.81
N ASP A 121 22.05 -8.04 -2.02
CA ASP A 121 22.49 -8.66 -3.26
C ASP A 121 21.62 -9.90 -3.55
N ILE A 122 20.87 -9.87 -4.66
CA ILE A 122 19.95 -10.94 -5.05
C ILE A 122 20.64 -12.29 -5.23
N SER A 123 21.95 -12.29 -5.52
CA SER A 123 22.75 -13.51 -5.74
C SER A 123 23.37 -14.08 -4.46
N LEU A 124 23.37 -13.33 -3.36
CA LEU A 124 23.96 -13.75 -2.09
C LEU A 124 22.91 -13.94 -0.99
N ASN A 125 22.06 -12.95 -0.78
CA ASN A 125 21.03 -12.96 0.24
C ASN A 125 19.65 -12.75 -0.40
N TYR A 126 19.30 -13.72 -1.25
CA TYR A 126 18.08 -13.72 -2.06
C TYR A 126 16.82 -13.36 -1.27
N GLU A 127 16.53 -14.07 -0.17
CA GLU A 127 15.29 -13.84 0.59
C GLU A 127 15.19 -12.42 1.15
N LEU A 128 16.32 -11.89 1.66
CA LEU A 128 16.38 -10.54 2.20
C LEU A 128 16.21 -9.48 1.11
N THR A 129 16.92 -9.64 -0.01
CA THR A 129 16.89 -8.70 -1.14
C THR A 129 15.55 -8.72 -1.87
N ALA A 130 15.03 -9.91 -2.16
CA ALA A 130 13.72 -10.08 -2.77
C ALA A 130 12.61 -9.58 -1.84
N GLY A 131 12.66 -9.93 -0.55
CA GLY A 131 11.70 -9.46 0.45
C GLY A 131 11.67 -7.93 0.59
N TYR A 132 12.84 -7.29 0.59
CA TYR A 132 12.96 -5.84 0.59
C TYR A 132 12.36 -5.20 -0.67
N LEU A 133 12.76 -5.66 -1.86
CA LEU A 133 12.27 -5.11 -3.14
C LEU A 133 10.77 -5.31 -3.29
N ASN A 134 10.25 -6.48 -2.93
CA ASN A 134 8.81 -6.76 -2.92
C ASN A 134 8.07 -5.79 -2.00
N LEU A 135 8.61 -5.49 -0.82
CA LEU A 135 7.94 -4.59 0.12
C LEU A 135 7.90 -3.15 -0.40
N VAL A 136 8.99 -2.69 -1.02
CA VAL A 136 9.06 -1.37 -1.69
C VAL A 136 8.04 -1.29 -2.83
N VAL A 137 7.98 -2.31 -3.69
CA VAL A 137 7.01 -2.37 -4.80
C VAL A 137 5.58 -2.41 -4.28
N ASN A 138 5.31 -3.22 -3.25
CA ASN A 138 3.99 -3.33 -2.63
C ASN A 138 3.52 -1.98 -2.05
N LEU A 139 4.40 -1.24 -1.37
CA LEU A 139 4.11 0.12 -0.89
C LEU A 139 3.73 1.05 -2.06
N ILE A 140 4.54 1.06 -3.13
CA ILE A 140 4.28 1.88 -4.32
C ILE A 140 2.91 1.52 -4.93
N CYS A 141 2.64 0.23 -5.13
CA CYS A 141 1.37 -0.25 -5.68
C CYS A 141 0.17 0.12 -4.79
N LEU A 142 0.30 -0.01 -3.47
CA LEU A 142 -0.75 0.35 -2.51
C LEU A 142 -1.13 1.83 -2.61
N MET A 143 -0.13 2.71 -2.62
CA MET A 143 -0.37 4.16 -2.65
C MET A 143 -0.88 4.64 -4.02
N ILE A 144 -0.45 4.00 -5.12
CA ILE A 144 -1.04 4.24 -6.44
C ILE A 144 -2.49 3.77 -6.48
N LEU A 145 -2.79 2.58 -5.94
CA LEU A 145 -4.14 2.03 -5.96
C LEU A 145 -5.09 2.87 -5.11
N LEU A 146 -4.63 3.35 -3.95
CA LEU A 146 -5.35 4.30 -3.09
C LEU A 146 -5.76 5.55 -3.86
N SER A 147 -4.84 6.15 -4.61
CA SER A 147 -5.11 7.40 -5.37
C SER A 147 -6.14 7.20 -6.48
N ARG A 148 -6.37 5.94 -6.89
CA ARG A 148 -7.34 5.55 -7.93
C ARG A 148 -8.71 5.18 -7.38
N VAL A 149 -8.95 5.36 -6.07
CA VAL A 149 -10.30 5.30 -5.49
C VAL A 149 -10.89 6.71 -5.54
N ASP A 150 -11.81 6.95 -6.47
CA ASP A 150 -12.33 8.30 -6.76
C ASP A 150 -13.06 8.92 -5.56
N ASP A 151 -14.02 8.20 -4.98
CA ASP A 151 -14.84 8.71 -3.86
C ASP A 151 -14.18 8.62 -2.48
N ARG A 152 -12.87 8.33 -2.38
CA ARG A 152 -12.18 8.08 -1.09
C ARG A 152 -12.37 9.21 -0.06
N LYS A 153 -12.28 10.48 -0.50
CA LYS A 153 -12.47 11.66 0.37
C LYS A 153 -13.90 11.70 0.95
N VAL A 154 -14.89 11.40 0.10
CA VAL A 154 -16.31 11.42 0.48
C VAL A 154 -16.65 10.25 1.41
N VAL A 155 -16.17 9.04 1.11
CA VAL A 155 -16.37 7.85 1.96
C VAL A 155 -15.85 8.10 3.37
N LEU A 156 -14.61 8.62 3.49
CA LEU A 156 -14.00 8.91 4.77
C LEU A 156 -14.70 10.05 5.51
N GLY A 157 -15.02 11.13 4.80
CA GLY A 157 -15.67 12.30 5.40
C GLY A 157 -17.11 12.04 5.82
N LEU A 158 -17.88 11.24 5.08
CA LEU A 158 -19.25 10.85 5.48
C LEU A 158 -19.23 9.97 6.72
N PHE A 159 -18.32 8.99 6.76
CA PHE A 159 -18.14 8.16 7.95
C PHE A 159 -17.77 9.02 9.16
N ASN A 160 -16.77 9.90 9.04
CA ASN A 160 -16.36 10.76 10.15
C ASN A 160 -17.48 11.74 10.57
N ALA A 161 -18.23 12.31 9.63
CA ALA A 161 -19.36 13.17 9.95
C ALA A 161 -20.44 12.43 10.76
N ALA A 162 -20.83 11.23 10.33
CA ALA A 162 -21.79 10.40 11.04
C ALA A 162 -21.26 9.96 12.42
N TYR A 163 -19.98 9.61 12.50
CA TYR A 163 -19.31 9.25 13.75
C TYR A 163 -19.30 10.43 14.73
N ASP A 164 -18.96 11.63 14.27
CA ASP A 164 -18.91 12.87 15.06
C ASP A 164 -20.29 13.31 15.57
N LEU A 165 -21.35 13.10 14.77
CA LEU A 165 -22.74 13.34 15.16
C LEU A 165 -23.30 12.30 16.14
N THR A 166 -22.65 11.13 16.23
CA THR A 166 -23.06 10.05 17.15
C THR A 166 -22.31 10.14 18.47
N HIS A 167 -21.00 10.37 18.43
CA HIS A 167 -20.10 10.32 19.59
C HIS A 167 -19.71 11.70 20.13
N VAL A 168 -20.13 12.78 19.45
CA VAL A 168 -19.75 14.17 19.77
C VAL A 168 -18.23 14.39 19.64
N GLN A 169 -17.55 13.53 18.90
CA GLN A 169 -16.11 13.58 18.65
C GLN A 169 -15.77 12.90 17.33
N SER A 170 -14.84 13.47 16.56
CA SER A 170 -14.27 12.84 15.36
C SER A 170 -13.57 11.53 15.70
N GLU A 171 -13.53 10.63 14.72
CA GLU A 171 -12.78 9.38 14.86
C GLU A 171 -11.28 9.68 14.99
N ALA A 172 -10.60 8.96 15.89
CA ALA A 172 -9.24 9.29 16.33
C ALA A 172 -8.20 9.26 15.20
N SER A 173 -8.35 8.37 14.22
CA SER A 173 -7.44 8.25 13.08
C SER A 173 -7.74 9.25 11.96
N PHE A 174 -8.93 9.88 11.96
CA PHE A 174 -9.39 10.73 10.85
C PHE A 174 -8.43 11.88 10.50
N PRO A 175 -7.85 12.64 11.45
CA PRO A 175 -6.95 13.73 11.10
C PRO A 175 -5.70 13.27 10.33
N ARG A 176 -5.08 12.17 10.80
CA ARG A 176 -3.89 11.59 10.15
C ARG A 176 -4.26 10.95 8.81
N LEU A 177 -5.38 10.24 8.78
CA LEU A 177 -5.86 9.57 7.58
C LEU A 177 -6.22 10.59 6.49
N GLY A 178 -6.90 11.67 6.87
CA GLY A 178 -7.20 12.79 5.99
C GLY A 178 -5.95 13.42 5.38
N GLN A 179 -4.92 13.65 6.20
CA GLN A 179 -3.64 14.16 5.73
C GLN A 179 -2.97 13.18 4.74
N MET A 180 -2.94 11.88 5.03
CA MET A 180 -2.39 10.88 4.11
C MET A 180 -3.11 10.89 2.74
N ILE A 181 -4.43 11.04 2.74
CA ILE A 181 -5.22 11.08 1.49
C ILE A 181 -4.89 12.31 0.64
N LEU A 182 -4.56 13.45 1.27
CA LEU A 182 -4.10 14.65 0.58
C LEU A 182 -2.67 14.50 0.07
N ASP A 183 -1.75 14.03 0.91
CA ASP A 183 -0.33 13.89 0.57
C ASP A 183 -0.14 12.95 -0.64
N TYR A 184 -0.94 11.87 -0.72
CA TYR A 184 -0.88 10.89 -1.79
C TYR A 184 -1.92 11.12 -2.90
N GLU A 185 -2.42 12.35 -3.06
CA GLU A 185 -3.20 12.74 -4.24
C GLU A 185 -2.35 12.62 -5.53
N HIS A 186 -1.06 12.92 -5.42
CA HIS A 186 -0.04 12.65 -6.44
C HIS A 186 0.96 11.60 -5.94
N PRO A 187 0.61 10.30 -5.95
CA PRO A 187 1.32 9.28 -5.19
C PRO A 187 2.78 9.13 -5.60
N LEU A 188 3.11 9.21 -6.89
CA LEU A 188 4.50 9.07 -7.37
C LEU A 188 5.40 10.20 -6.88
N LYS A 189 4.89 11.44 -6.81
CA LYS A 189 5.65 12.57 -6.28
C LYS A 189 5.92 12.36 -4.80
N LYS A 190 4.88 12.03 -4.02
CA LYS A 190 5.01 11.81 -2.59
C LYS A 190 5.90 10.60 -2.25
N LEU A 191 5.78 9.52 -3.00
CA LEU A 191 6.65 8.34 -2.87
C LEU A 191 8.12 8.68 -3.16
N SER A 192 8.40 9.55 -4.13
CA SER A 192 9.78 10.00 -4.40
C SER A 192 10.37 10.79 -3.23
N GLU A 193 9.55 11.56 -2.51
CA GLU A 193 9.99 12.29 -1.31
C GLU A 193 10.22 11.31 -0.15
N ASP A 194 9.28 10.40 0.10
CA ASP A 194 9.33 9.46 1.22
C ASP A 194 10.43 8.39 1.06
N LEU A 195 10.68 7.93 -0.17
CA LEU A 195 11.73 6.93 -0.48
C LEU A 195 13.09 7.57 -0.76
N GLY A 196 13.15 8.89 -0.96
CA GLY A 196 14.39 9.62 -1.26
C GLY A 196 15.54 9.33 -0.29
N PRO A 197 15.33 9.34 1.04
CA PRO A 197 16.36 8.99 2.02
C PRO A 197 16.89 7.55 1.89
N LEU A 198 16.13 6.64 1.28
CA LEU A 198 16.43 5.21 1.14
C LEU A 198 17.12 4.87 -0.19
N ASN A 199 17.38 5.87 -1.04
CA ASN A 199 17.90 5.68 -2.40
C ASN A 199 19.17 4.85 -2.47
N ARG A 200 20.06 4.95 -1.48
CA ARG A 200 21.30 4.17 -1.43
C ARG A 200 21.00 2.67 -1.37
N LEU A 201 20.15 2.25 -0.43
CA LEU A 201 19.81 0.83 -0.24
C LEU A 201 18.98 0.29 -1.41
N ILE A 202 18.01 1.08 -1.90
CA ILE A 202 17.20 0.73 -3.07
C ILE A 202 18.09 0.55 -4.31
N SER A 203 19.00 1.49 -4.56
CA SER A 203 19.91 1.42 -5.72
C SER A 203 20.83 0.20 -5.63
N SER A 204 21.39 -0.09 -4.46
CA SER A 204 22.21 -1.30 -4.25
C SER A 204 21.44 -2.58 -4.59
N ALA A 205 20.22 -2.72 -4.07
CA ALA A 205 19.38 -3.88 -4.33
C ALA A 205 19.04 -4.02 -5.82
N LEU A 206 18.65 -2.92 -6.47
CA LEU A 206 18.32 -2.91 -7.91
C LEU A 206 19.55 -3.19 -8.79
N SER A 207 20.72 -2.65 -8.45
CA SER A 207 21.95 -2.92 -9.19
C SER A 207 22.33 -4.39 -9.16
N SER A 208 22.08 -5.09 -8.03
CA SER A 208 22.32 -6.54 -7.94
C SER A 208 21.46 -7.37 -8.90
N LEU A 209 20.29 -6.85 -9.32
CA LEU A 209 19.43 -7.53 -10.29
C LEU A 209 20.00 -7.53 -11.71
N SER A 210 20.82 -6.54 -12.07
CA SER A 210 21.34 -6.35 -13.43
C SER A 210 21.93 -7.64 -14.05
N PRO A 211 22.89 -8.34 -13.41
CA PRO A 211 23.47 -9.56 -13.97
C PRO A 211 22.46 -10.70 -14.14
N VAL A 212 21.44 -10.79 -13.29
CA VAL A 212 20.41 -11.84 -13.34
C VAL A 212 19.36 -11.51 -14.39
N TYR A 213 18.82 -10.30 -14.34
CA TYR A 213 17.75 -9.84 -15.24
C TYR A 213 18.19 -9.88 -16.70
N LEU A 214 19.39 -9.37 -17.02
CA LEU A 214 19.89 -9.37 -18.40
C LEU A 214 20.08 -10.78 -18.96
N ARG A 215 20.56 -11.74 -18.16
CA ARG A 215 20.73 -13.14 -18.60
C ARG A 215 19.40 -13.86 -18.77
N ARG A 216 18.39 -13.50 -17.97
CA ARG A 216 17.05 -14.11 -18.01
C ARG A 216 16.15 -13.47 -19.07
N ASN A 217 16.37 -12.20 -19.38
CA ASN A 217 15.60 -11.42 -20.36
C ASN A 217 16.25 -11.47 -21.75
N ILE A 218 16.29 -12.68 -22.35
CA ILE A 218 16.89 -12.94 -23.66
C ILE A 218 15.82 -13.42 -24.66
N THR A 219 16.10 -13.28 -25.95
CA THR A 219 15.13 -13.58 -27.03
C THR A 219 14.92 -15.08 -27.25
N ALA A 220 13.81 -15.43 -27.90
CA ALA A 220 13.53 -16.81 -28.31
C ALA A 220 14.61 -17.39 -29.24
N ASN A 221 15.27 -16.58 -30.07
CA ASN A 221 16.38 -17.03 -30.91
C ASN A 221 17.58 -17.43 -30.05
N THR A 222 17.90 -16.62 -29.04
CA THR A 222 18.95 -16.92 -28.07
C THR A 222 18.62 -18.19 -27.27
N TRP A 223 17.36 -18.38 -26.87
CA TRP A 223 16.91 -19.61 -26.17
C TRP A 223 17.11 -20.85 -27.03
N ARG A 224 16.73 -20.80 -28.31
CA ARG A 224 16.90 -21.92 -29.25
C ARG A 224 18.37 -22.25 -29.48
N ASN A 225 19.19 -21.22 -29.69
CA ASN A 225 20.64 -21.38 -29.89
C ASN A 225 21.33 -21.98 -28.67
N ALA A 226 20.91 -21.60 -27.46
CA ALA A 226 21.43 -22.14 -26.20
C ALA A 226 20.75 -23.44 -25.76
N GLN A 227 19.75 -23.93 -26.51
CA GLN A 227 18.97 -25.14 -26.20
C GLN A 227 18.44 -25.15 -24.75
N ILE A 228 17.98 -24.00 -24.25
CA ILE A 228 17.54 -23.84 -22.85
C ILE A 228 16.43 -24.85 -22.54
N LEU A 229 16.52 -25.49 -21.37
CA LEU A 229 15.64 -26.57 -20.88
C LEU A 229 15.71 -27.91 -21.64
N SER A 230 16.61 -28.06 -22.63
CA SER A 230 16.74 -29.33 -23.33
C SER A 230 17.53 -30.36 -22.51
N LEU A 231 16.88 -31.46 -22.17
CA LEU A 231 17.51 -32.61 -21.51
C LEU A 231 18.24 -33.53 -22.50
N THR A 232 17.87 -33.48 -23.77
CA THR A 232 18.42 -34.35 -24.83
C THR A 232 19.49 -33.68 -25.68
N ALA A 233 19.69 -32.36 -25.52
CA ALA A 233 20.74 -31.62 -26.22
C ALA A 233 22.13 -32.17 -25.89
N ASN A 234 22.35 -32.63 -24.66
CA ASN A 234 23.60 -33.22 -24.22
C ASN A 234 23.35 -34.50 -23.41
N PRO A 235 23.11 -35.66 -24.06
CA PRO A 235 22.69 -36.89 -23.39
C PRO A 235 23.64 -37.39 -22.30
N HIS A 236 24.94 -37.06 -22.41
CA HIS A 236 25.95 -37.39 -21.40
C HIS A 236 25.72 -36.65 -20.07
N GLN A 237 25.00 -35.54 -20.07
CA GLN A 237 24.73 -34.74 -18.87
C GLN A 237 23.47 -35.15 -18.11
N ILE A 238 22.65 -36.07 -18.64
CA ILE A 238 21.34 -36.47 -18.07
C ILE A 238 21.45 -37.01 -16.64
N LEU A 239 22.56 -37.67 -16.31
CA LEU A 239 22.79 -38.24 -14.98
C LEU A 239 23.26 -37.20 -13.94
N TYR A 240 23.59 -35.98 -14.35
CA TYR A 240 24.07 -34.93 -13.45
C TYR A 240 22.96 -33.96 -13.07
N ALA A 241 23.00 -33.47 -11.83
CA ALA A 241 22.09 -32.43 -11.38
C ALA A 241 22.37 -31.11 -12.11
N ALA A 242 21.32 -30.49 -12.67
CA ALA A 242 21.39 -29.12 -13.16
C ALA A 242 21.46 -28.18 -11.94
N GLN A 243 22.56 -27.44 -11.83
CA GLN A 243 22.83 -26.59 -10.67
C GLN A 243 23.46 -25.27 -11.11
N THR A 244 23.13 -24.21 -10.40
CA THR A 244 23.68 -22.86 -10.52
C THR A 244 23.96 -22.33 -9.13
N ASP A 245 24.93 -21.42 -9.01
CA ASP A 245 25.29 -20.80 -7.72
C ASP A 245 24.26 -19.76 -7.24
N THR A 246 23.21 -19.50 -8.04
CA THR A 246 22.14 -18.53 -7.81
C THR A 246 20.78 -19.13 -8.10
#